data_AF-A0A9E3IAH8-F1
#
_entry.id   AF-A0A9E3IAH8-F1
#
_cell.length_a   1.000
_cell.length_b   1.000
_cell.length_c   1.000
_cell.angle_alpha   90.00
_cell.angle_beta   90.00
_cell.angle_gamma   90.00
#
_symmetry.space_group_name_H-M   'P 1'
#
loop_
_entity.id
_entity.type
_entity.pdbx_description
1 polymer ?
#
loop_
_entity_poly.entity_id
_entity_poly.type
_entity_poly.pdbx_seq_one_letter_code
_entity_poly.pdbx_strand_id
1 'polypeptide(L)'
;MAVSIDTLGKATRHNMLVVATCRHCERQARFLASDLAGFYGHGRDPRSLPFRCKACDRRDCRVTLMDWPFDRTPETIVWRPVKVRG
;
A
#
# COMPACT_ATOMS: atom_id res chain seq x y z
N MET A 1 -5.58 15.95 18.80
CA MET A 1 -6.51 14.93 18.25
C MET A 1 -5.86 14.31 17.03
N ALA A 2 -5.71 12.99 16.97
CA ALA A 2 -5.29 12.33 15.74
C ALA A 2 -6.46 12.36 14.74
N VAL A 3 -6.27 12.98 13.57
CA VAL A 3 -7.29 13.01 12.52
C VAL A 3 -7.44 11.61 11.95
N SER A 4 -8.66 11.05 11.98
CA SER A 4 -8.93 9.75 11.37
C SER A 4 -8.99 9.89 9.84
N ILE A 5 -8.06 9.21 9.14
CA ILE A 5 -8.08 9.08 7.68
C ILE A 5 -8.90 7.84 7.29
N ASP A 6 -10.21 8.05 7.20
CA ASP A 6 -11.24 7.05 6.92
C ASP A 6 -11.79 7.12 5.49
N THR A 7 -11.36 8.11 4.69
CA THR A 7 -11.83 8.33 3.33
C THR A 7 -10.66 8.69 2.41
N LEU A 8 -10.80 8.34 1.13
CA LEU A 8 -9.86 8.72 0.08
C LEU A 8 -9.71 10.24 -0.01
N GLY A 9 -10.78 11.01 0.14
CA GLY A 9 -10.74 12.47 0.14
C GLY A 9 -9.88 13.06 1.25
N LYS A 10 -9.95 12.50 2.48
CA LYS A 10 -9.04 12.89 3.56
C LYS A 10 -7.60 12.49 3.21
N ALA A 11 -7.38 11.26 2.76
CA ALA A 11 -6.05 10.77 2.37
C ALA A 11 -5.39 11.65 1.27
N THR A 12 -6.18 12.10 0.28
CA THR A 12 -5.72 13.03 -0.76
C THR A 12 -5.24 14.36 -0.18
N ARG A 13 -5.95 14.95 0.78
CA ARG A 13 -5.55 16.22 1.42
C ARG A 13 -4.21 16.13 2.16
N HIS A 14 -3.83 14.93 2.58
CA HIS A 14 -2.56 14.64 3.24
C HIS A 14 -1.51 14.03 2.29
N ASN A 15 -1.77 14.03 0.98
CA ASN A 15 -0.88 13.48 -0.05
C ASN A 15 -0.43 12.02 0.24
N MET A 16 -1.33 11.21 0.80
CA MET A 16 -1.01 9.85 1.24
C MET A 16 -1.01 8.85 0.07
N LEU A 17 -0.29 7.74 0.28
CA LEU A 17 -0.36 6.55 -0.54
C LEU A 17 -1.33 5.53 0.06
N VAL A 18 -2.05 4.84 -0.82
CA VAL A 18 -2.77 3.60 -0.50
C VAL A 18 -1.89 2.43 -0.94
N VAL A 19 -1.56 1.54 0.00
CA VAL A 19 -0.73 0.36 -0.26
C VAL A 19 -1.58 -0.88 -0.13
N ALA A 20 -1.69 -1.65 -1.21
CA ALA A 20 -2.35 -2.94 -1.23
C ALA A 20 -1.29 -4.05 -1.20
N THR A 21 -1.29 -4.87 -0.15
CA THR A 21 -0.43 -6.05 -0.01
C THR A 21 -1.26 -7.31 -0.22
N CYS A 22 -0.93 -8.13 -1.21
CA CYS A 22 -1.56 -9.44 -1.39
C CYS A 22 -1.22 -10.34 -0.19
N ARG A 23 -2.21 -10.93 0.48
CA ARG A 23 -1.95 -11.80 1.63
C ARG A 23 -1.38 -13.16 1.26
N HIS A 24 -1.55 -13.57 0.00
CA HIS A 24 -1.10 -14.88 -0.48
C HIS A 24 0.34 -14.88 -1.01
N CYS A 25 0.72 -13.84 -1.76
CA CYS A 25 2.04 -13.79 -2.41
C CYS A 25 2.88 -12.59 -1.98
N GLU A 26 2.40 -11.83 -0.99
CA GLU A 26 3.10 -10.73 -0.30
C GLU A 26 3.51 -9.53 -1.18
N ARG A 27 3.27 -9.60 -2.49
CA ARG A 27 3.50 -8.50 -3.43
C ARG A 27 2.66 -7.28 -3.05
N GLN A 28 3.28 -6.12 -3.19
CA GLN A 28 2.67 -4.82 -2.88
C GLN A 28 2.48 -3.98 -4.14
N ALA A 29 1.38 -3.24 -4.17
CA ALA A 29 1.15 -2.15 -5.11
C ALA A 29 0.87 -0.86 -4.31
N ARG A 30 1.35 0.27 -4.82
CA ARG A 30 1.18 1.59 -4.21
C ARG A 30 0.46 2.50 -5.20
N PHE A 31 -0.46 3.29 -4.68
CA PHE A 31 -1.28 4.21 -5.47
C PHE A 31 -1.36 5.55 -4.76
N LEU A 32 -1.37 6.65 -5.50
CA LEU A 32 -1.74 7.94 -4.94
C LEU A 32 -3.22 7.89 -4.51
N ALA A 33 -3.52 8.44 -3.34
CA ALA A 33 -4.91 8.55 -2.89
C ALA A 33 -5.76 9.39 -3.86
N SER A 34 -5.18 10.40 -4.52
CA SER A 34 -5.85 11.21 -5.54
C SER A 34 -6.34 10.37 -6.73
N ASP A 35 -5.52 9.45 -7.22
CA ASP A 35 -5.85 8.65 -8.40
C ASP A 35 -7.00 7.69 -8.07
N LEU A 36 -6.92 7.05 -6.90
CA LEU A 36 -7.99 6.19 -6.41
C LEU A 36 -9.26 6.97 -6.10
N ALA A 37 -9.16 8.21 -5.61
CA ALA A 37 -10.32 9.06 -5.37
C ALA A 37 -11.01 9.46 -6.68
N GLY A 38 -10.24 9.74 -7.74
CA GLY A 38 -10.76 10.00 -9.07
C GLY A 38 -11.48 8.79 -9.68
N PHE A 39 -11.01 7.57 -9.36
CA PHE A 39 -11.60 6.33 -9.89
C PHE A 39 -12.78 5.80 -9.06
N TYR A 40 -12.64 5.74 -7.73
CA TYR A 40 -13.63 5.14 -6.81
C TYR A 40 -14.53 6.15 -6.10
N GLY A 41 -14.18 7.43 -6.13
CA GLY A 41 -14.87 8.52 -5.44
C GLY A 41 -14.25 8.88 -4.09
N HIS A 42 -14.23 10.17 -3.76
CA HIS A 42 -13.59 10.71 -2.56
C HIS A 42 -14.17 10.20 -1.22
N GLY A 43 -15.45 9.84 -1.18
CA GLY A 43 -16.12 9.36 0.05
C GLY A 43 -15.85 7.90 0.41
N ARG A 44 -15.06 7.17 -0.40
CA ARG A 44 -14.78 5.75 -0.15
C ARG A 44 -13.72 5.56 0.93
N ASP A 45 -13.92 4.55 1.77
CA ASP A 45 -12.88 4.07 2.69
C ASP A 45 -11.76 3.39 1.88
N PRO A 46 -10.50 3.85 2.00
CA PRO A 46 -9.36 3.22 1.34
C PRO A 46 -9.25 1.72 1.65
N ARG A 47 -9.64 1.30 2.87
CA ARG A 47 -9.48 -0.08 3.35
C ARG A 47 -10.52 -1.05 2.79
N SER A 48 -11.62 -0.54 2.23
CA SER A 48 -12.67 -1.36 1.59
C SER A 48 -12.49 -1.51 0.08
N LEU A 49 -11.44 -0.94 -0.51
CA LEU A 49 -11.27 -0.92 -1.96
C LEU A 49 -11.00 -2.32 -2.54
N PRO A 50 -11.68 -2.71 -3.64
CA PRO A 50 -11.56 -4.04 -4.20
C PRO A 50 -10.32 -4.16 -5.11
N PHE A 51 -9.18 -4.56 -4.54
CA PHE A 51 -7.98 -4.87 -5.34
C PHE A 51 -7.93 -6.34 -5.76
N ARG A 52 -7.25 -6.60 -6.88
CA ARG A 52 -6.95 -7.94 -7.40
C ARG A 52 -5.47 -8.04 -7.70
N CYS A 53 -4.80 -9.04 -7.14
CA CYS A 53 -3.38 -9.25 -7.38
C CYS A 53 -3.15 -9.75 -8.81
N LYS A 54 -2.43 -8.99 -9.64
CA LYS A 54 -2.14 -9.38 -11.04
C LYS A 54 -1.39 -10.72 -11.15
N ALA A 55 -0.61 -11.08 -10.14
CA ALA A 55 0.28 -12.25 -10.23
C ALA A 55 -0.35 -13.57 -9.76
N CYS A 56 -1.38 -13.52 -8.89
CA CYS A 56 -2.06 -14.73 -8.39
C CYS A 56 -3.59 -14.65 -8.49
N ASP A 57 -4.14 -13.60 -9.09
CA ASP A 57 -5.56 -13.31 -9.35
C ASP A 57 -6.50 -13.27 -8.12
N ARG A 58 -5.96 -13.40 -6.90
CA ARG A 58 -6.71 -13.30 -5.65
C ARG A 58 -7.12 -11.85 -5.34
N ARG A 59 -8.26 -11.70 -4.66
CA ARG A 59 -8.77 -10.42 -4.13
C ARG A 59 -8.47 -10.22 -2.64
N ASP A 60 -7.77 -11.17 -2.02
CA ASP A 60 -7.39 -11.09 -0.62
C ASP A 60 -6.14 -10.24 -0.44
N CYS A 61 -6.34 -9.01 0.02
CA CYS A 61 -5.27 -8.06 0.28
C CYS A 61 -5.48 -7.32 1.61
N ARG A 62 -4.37 -6.92 2.23
CA ARG A 62 -4.36 -5.94 3.30
C ARG A 62 -4.12 -4.56 2.68
N VAL A 63 -4.95 -3.59 3.03
CA VAL A 63 -4.77 -2.20 2.59
C VAL A 63 -4.32 -1.34 3.76
N THR A 64 -3.25 -0.58 3.56
CA THR A 64 -2.70 0.39 4.53
C THR A 64 -2.54 1.76 3.91
N LEU A 65 -2.57 2.80 4.74
CA LEU A 65 -2.27 4.17 4.34
C LEU A 65 -0.86 4.54 4.80
N MET A 66 -0.13 5.29 3.97
CA MET A 66 1.23 5.71 4.29
C MET A 66 1.43 7.17 3.90
N ASP A 67 2.14 7.93 4.74
CA ASP A 67 2.49 9.31 4.48
C ASP A 67 3.53 9.43 3.37
N TRP A 68 3.54 10.59 2.70
CA TRP A 68 4.60 11.00 1.79
C TRP A 68 5.49 12.05 2.49
N PRO A 69 6.83 11.98 2.37
CA PRO A 69 7.60 11.02 1.60
C PRO A 69 7.63 9.66 2.30
N PHE A 70 7.29 8.61 1.55
CA PHE A 70 7.67 7.26 1.95
C PHE A 70 9.19 7.27 1.95
N ASP A 71 9.79 7.11 3.12
CA ASP A 71 11.24 7.06 3.27
C ASP A 71 11.80 6.10 2.23
N ARG A 72 12.62 6.61 1.31
CA ARG A 72 13.28 5.83 0.27
C ARG A 72 14.37 4.97 0.89
N THR A 73 14.23 4.48 2.12
CA THR A 73 15.05 3.37 2.61
C THR A 73 14.94 2.26 1.56
N PRO A 74 16.02 1.97 0.82
CA PRO A 74 16.03 0.88 -0.13
C PRO A 74 15.59 -0.37 0.61
N GLU A 75 14.81 -1.25 -0.04
CA GLU A 75 14.48 -2.56 0.51
C GLU A 75 15.76 -3.14 1.12
N THR A 76 15.80 -3.25 2.44
CA THR A 76 16.98 -3.74 3.14
C THR A 76 17.20 -5.16 2.63
N ILE A 77 18.25 -5.35 1.83
CA ILE A 77 18.61 -6.67 1.32
C ILE A 77 18.90 -7.53 2.55
N VAL A 78 18.00 -8.46 2.84
CA VAL A 78 18.19 -9.44 3.91
C VAL A 78 19.20 -10.47 3.41
N TRP A 79 20.50 -10.14 3.53
CA TRP A 79 21.57 -11.08 3.23
C TRP A 79 21.50 -12.26 4.20
N ARG A 80 21.39 -13.48 3.68
CA ARG A 80 21.64 -14.69 4.46
C ARG A 80 23.14 -15.01 4.39
N PRO A 81 23.88 -15.00 5.52
CA PRO A 81 25.29 -15.36 5.50
C PRO A 81 25.45 -16.84 5.07
N VAL A 82 26.46 -17.10 4.24
CA VAL A 82 26.87 -18.46 3.84
C VAL A 82 28.31 -18.72 4.29
N LYS A 83 28.60 -19.95 4.72
CA LYS A 83 29.94 -20.36 5.14
C LYS A 83 30.74 -20.77 3.89
N VAL A 84 31.78 -20.01 3.55
CA VAL A 84 32.74 -20.39 2.51
C VAL A 84 33.69 -21.43 3.13
N ARG A 85 33.77 -22.62 2.52
CA ARG A 85 34.79 -23.62 2.87
C ARG A 85 36.02 -23.32 2.01
N GLY A 86 37.11 -22.92 2.66
CA GLY A 86 38.46 -22.95 2.08
C GLY A 86 39.09 -24.32 2.21
#